data_AF-A0A956VW46-F1
#
_entry.id   AF-A0A956VW46-F1
#
_cell.length_a   1.000
_cell.length_b   1.000
_cell.length_c   1.000
_cell.angle_alpha   90.00
_cell.angle_beta   90.00
_cell.angle_gamma   90.00
#
_symmetry.space_group_name_H-M   'P 1'
#
loop_
_entity.id
_entity.type
_entity.pdbx_description
1 polymer ?
#
loop_
_entity_poly.entity_id
_entity_poly.type
_entity_poly.pdbx_seq_one_letter_code
_entity_poly.pdbx_strand_id
1 'polypeptide(L)'
;ATQWMTAGSGILHIETPPAELVESGGTFHGIQLWVNLPKKDKFATPRYQAIEGRQVKLLSSSDGGALLRIIAGDVQSTDGPGTGPGSTHTPITLLHATIQPGARLRLPWRDDFNALAYVLNGDGRVGAEGTPIRMGQLATFEGARTEGTTSALTIVADREQESRSPNLDVLILGGLPIGEKVAWYGPFVMNNETELHQAFADYRSGRLGQIPAEWVNSH
;
A
#
# COMPACT_ATOMS: atom_id res chain seq x y z
N ALA A 1 1.87 1.76 12.36
CA ALA A 1 0.59 1.04 12.37
C ALA A 1 -0.06 1.21 11.01
N THR A 2 -0.90 0.28 10.60
CA THR A 2 -1.67 0.33 9.36
C THR A 2 -3.15 0.15 9.69
N GLN A 3 -3.98 1.04 9.17
CA GLN A 3 -5.43 0.87 9.17
C GLN A 3 -5.85 0.38 7.79
N TRP A 4 -6.36 -0.86 7.71
CA TRP A 4 -6.95 -1.39 6.49
C TRP A 4 -8.47 -1.30 6.57
N MET A 5 -9.05 -0.33 5.87
CA MET A 5 -10.49 -0.10 5.85
C MET A 5 -11.10 -0.65 4.56
N THR A 6 -12.08 -1.54 4.68
CA THR A 6 -12.96 -1.93 3.58
C THR A 6 -14.21 -1.05 3.65
N ALA A 7 -14.35 -0.10 2.74
CA ALA A 7 -15.53 0.76 2.66
C ALA A 7 -16.79 -0.01 2.21
N GLY A 8 -16.65 -0.92 1.24
CA GLY A 8 -17.73 -1.79 0.80
C GLY A 8 -19.01 -1.03 0.44
N SER A 9 -20.14 -1.46 1.01
CA SER A 9 -21.46 -0.84 0.78
C SER A 9 -21.59 0.61 1.22
N GLY A 10 -20.60 1.16 1.94
CA GLY A 10 -20.54 2.57 2.29
C GLY A 10 -19.99 2.79 3.70
N ILE A 11 -19.10 3.78 3.84
CA ILE A 11 -18.60 4.22 5.14
C ILE A 11 -18.47 5.73 5.15
N LEU A 12 -18.85 6.32 6.28
CA LEU A 12 -18.57 7.72 6.58
C LEU A 12 -17.62 7.74 7.78
N HIS A 13 -16.46 8.37 7.61
CA HIS A 13 -15.42 8.43 8.62
C HIS A 13 -14.68 9.76 8.57
N ILE A 14 -13.97 10.07 9.65
CA ILE A 14 -13.04 11.18 9.77
C ILE A 14 -11.68 10.58 10.13
N GLU A 15 -10.61 11.11 9.53
CA GLU A 15 -9.23 10.77 9.86
C GLU A 15 -8.54 12.03 10.35
N THR A 16 -8.27 12.12 11.65
CA THR A 16 -7.50 13.20 12.28
C THR A 16 -6.16 12.70 12.78
N PRO A 17 -5.13 13.56 12.84
CA PRO A 17 -3.87 13.21 13.49
C PRO A 17 -4.11 12.82 14.97
N PRO A 18 -3.26 11.96 15.54
CA PRO A 18 -3.35 11.60 16.96
C PRO A 18 -3.34 12.85 17.85
N ALA A 19 -4.19 12.88 18.87
CA ALA A 19 -4.33 14.05 19.76
C ALA A 19 -2.98 14.43 20.38
N GLU A 20 -2.15 13.46 20.77
CA GLU A 20 -0.83 13.75 21.34
C GLU A 20 0.08 14.45 20.34
N LEU A 21 -0.05 14.18 19.04
CA LEU A 21 0.73 14.86 18.00
C LEU A 21 0.20 16.27 17.70
N VAL A 22 -1.11 16.47 17.78
CA VAL A 22 -1.73 17.80 17.70
C VAL A 22 -1.26 18.67 18.86
N GLU A 23 -1.16 18.11 20.06
CA GLU A 23 -0.73 18.81 21.28
C GLU A 23 0.78 19.05 21.35
N SER A 24 1.59 18.04 21.03
CA SER A 24 3.06 18.15 21.15
C SER A 24 3.73 18.81 19.94
N GLY A 25 3.02 18.90 18.82
CA GLY A 25 3.59 19.28 17.53
C GLY A 25 4.56 18.22 16.99
N GLY A 26 4.86 18.30 15.71
CA GLY A 26 5.79 17.38 15.05
C GLY A 26 5.34 16.98 13.66
N THR A 27 6.15 16.16 12.99
CA THR A 27 5.88 15.72 11.63
C THR A 27 5.02 14.46 11.64
N PHE A 28 3.80 14.56 11.10
CA PHE A 28 3.00 13.40 10.73
C PHE A 28 3.37 12.97 9.30
N HIS A 29 3.83 11.73 9.14
CA HIS A 29 4.05 11.14 7.81
C HIS A 29 3.24 9.85 7.70
N GLY A 30 2.38 9.78 6.69
CA GLY A 30 1.51 8.65 6.43
C GLY A 30 1.23 8.53 4.94
N ILE A 31 0.83 7.32 4.54
CA ILE A 31 0.41 7.02 3.17
C ILE A 31 -1.03 6.53 3.22
N GLN A 32 -1.87 7.06 2.33
CA GLN A 32 -3.21 6.56 2.10
C GLN A 32 -3.27 5.90 0.72
N LEU A 33 -3.63 4.62 0.70
CA LEU A 33 -3.77 3.82 -0.52
C LEU A 33 -5.23 3.38 -0.68
N TRP A 34 -5.81 3.65 -1.84
CA TRP A 34 -7.12 3.12 -2.20
C TRP A 34 -6.95 1.87 -3.06
N VAL A 35 -7.45 0.75 -2.53
CA VAL A 35 -7.44 -0.54 -3.20
C VAL A 35 -8.86 -0.81 -3.69
N ASN A 36 -9.03 -0.99 -5.00
CA ASN A 36 -10.35 -1.28 -5.56
C ASN A 36 -10.84 -2.68 -5.15
N LEU A 37 -12.17 -2.84 -5.06
CA LEU A 37 -12.83 -4.11 -4.83
C LEU A 37 -13.37 -4.70 -6.15
N PRO A 38 -13.35 -6.03 -6.32
CA PRO A 38 -14.02 -6.69 -7.42
C PRO A 38 -15.54 -6.48 -7.31
N LYS A 39 -16.26 -6.50 -8.43
CA LYS A 39 -17.69 -6.19 -8.51
C LYS A 39 -18.52 -6.93 -7.46
N LYS A 40 -18.24 -8.21 -7.28
CA LYS A 40 -18.92 -9.08 -6.30
C LYS A 40 -18.80 -8.61 -4.84
N ASP A 41 -17.75 -7.85 -4.52
CA ASP A 41 -17.43 -7.42 -3.15
C ASP A 41 -17.68 -5.92 -2.93
N LYS A 42 -18.10 -5.17 -3.95
CA LYS A 42 -18.35 -3.71 -3.84
C LYS A 42 -19.41 -3.34 -2.81
N PHE A 43 -20.30 -4.27 -2.47
CA PHE A 43 -21.33 -4.08 -1.43
C PHE A 43 -21.07 -4.97 -0.20
N ALA A 44 -19.84 -5.43 0.01
CA ALA A 44 -19.47 -6.14 1.23
C ALA A 44 -19.73 -5.24 2.46
N THR A 45 -20.04 -5.86 3.60
CA THR A 45 -20.19 -5.13 4.86
C THR A 45 -18.88 -4.38 5.17
N PRO A 46 -18.96 -3.08 5.50
CA PRO A 46 -17.78 -2.29 5.85
C PRO A 46 -17.04 -2.90 7.03
N ARG A 47 -15.71 -2.85 7.01
CA ARG A 47 -14.88 -3.36 8.12
C ARG A 47 -13.57 -2.61 8.28
N TYR A 48 -13.03 -2.67 9.49
CA TYR A 48 -11.71 -2.15 9.83
C TYR A 48 -10.79 -3.29 10.26
N GLN A 49 -9.51 -3.18 9.91
CA GLN A 49 -8.43 -4.01 10.43
C GLN A 49 -7.33 -3.08 10.92
N ALA A 50 -7.10 -3.07 12.24
CA ALA A 50 -5.96 -2.40 12.83
C ALA A 50 -4.77 -3.37 12.83
N ILE A 51 -3.69 -2.99 12.16
CA ILE A 51 -2.46 -3.77 12.04
C ILE A 51 -1.33 -2.98 12.69
N GLU A 52 -0.96 -3.39 13.89
CA GLU A 52 0.14 -2.81 14.65
C GLU A 52 1.50 -3.31 14.16
N GLY A 53 2.54 -2.51 14.40
CA GLY A 53 3.91 -2.84 13.97
C GLY A 53 4.41 -4.19 14.51
N ARG A 54 3.96 -4.59 15.70
CA ARG A 54 4.29 -5.89 16.31
C ARG A 54 3.60 -7.10 15.65
N GLN A 55 2.59 -6.86 14.81
CA GLN A 55 1.80 -7.91 14.15
C GLN A 55 2.33 -8.23 12.76
N VAL A 56 3.13 -7.36 12.16
CA VAL A 56 3.66 -7.60 10.80
C VAL A 56 4.74 -8.67 10.81
N LYS A 57 4.76 -9.50 9.76
CA LYS A 57 5.84 -10.45 9.55
C LYS A 57 7.09 -9.68 9.08
N LEU A 58 8.21 -9.94 9.75
CA LEU A 58 9.52 -9.42 9.35
C LEU A 58 10.29 -10.49 8.56
N LEU A 59 10.95 -10.07 7.49
CA LEU A 59 11.96 -10.83 6.74
C LEU A 59 13.16 -9.93 6.48
N SER A 60 14.33 -10.50 6.18
CA SER A 60 15.50 -9.76 5.71
C SER A 60 16.04 -10.30 4.39
N SER A 61 16.90 -9.50 3.75
CA SER A 61 17.80 -10.03 2.73
C SER A 61 18.86 -10.93 3.38
N SER A 62 19.44 -11.84 2.60
CA SER A 62 20.44 -12.81 3.09
C SER A 62 21.66 -12.18 3.75
N ASP A 63 22.00 -10.94 3.39
CA ASP A 63 23.11 -10.17 3.95
C ASP A 63 22.68 -9.24 5.11
N GLY A 64 21.40 -9.24 5.48
CA GLY A 64 20.83 -8.35 6.50
C GLY A 64 20.71 -6.88 6.07
N GLY A 65 21.09 -6.53 4.84
CA GLY A 65 21.10 -5.15 4.35
C GLY A 65 19.72 -4.57 4.02
N ALA A 66 18.69 -5.40 3.94
CA ALA A 66 17.30 -4.98 3.76
C ALA A 66 16.38 -5.64 4.80
N LEU A 67 15.48 -4.84 5.39
CA LEU A 67 14.42 -5.29 6.30
C LEU A 67 13.06 -5.10 5.64
N LEU A 68 12.28 -6.17 5.58
CA LEU A 68 10.96 -6.22 4.96
C LEU A 68 9.89 -6.35 6.06
N ARG A 69 8.91 -5.45 6.05
CA ARG A 69 7.72 -5.46 6.91
C ARG A 69 6.51 -5.81 6.06
N ILE A 70 6.03 -7.05 6.14
CA ILE A 70 4.93 -7.53 5.31
C ILE A 70 3.60 -7.13 5.96
N ILE A 71 2.86 -6.26 5.29
CA ILE A 71 1.59 -5.71 5.78
C ILE A 71 0.42 -6.59 5.32
N ALA A 72 0.41 -6.99 4.05
CA ALA A 72 -0.60 -7.88 3.48
C ALA A 72 -0.01 -8.77 2.37
N GLY A 73 -0.60 -9.95 2.18
CA GLY A 73 -0.21 -10.89 1.14
C GLY A 73 0.97 -11.78 1.51
N ASP A 74 1.35 -12.59 0.53
CA ASP A 74 2.46 -13.53 0.63
C ASP A 74 3.68 -13.04 -0.14
N VAL A 75 4.85 -13.26 0.43
CA VAL A 75 6.14 -12.88 -0.13
C VAL A 75 7.12 -14.02 0.04
N GLN A 76 7.91 -14.28 -0.98
CA GLN A 76 9.10 -15.12 -0.86
C GLN A 76 10.33 -14.23 -0.68
N SER A 77 11.22 -14.60 0.24
CA SER A 77 12.52 -13.96 0.40
C SER A 77 13.61 -15.02 0.56
N THR A 78 14.86 -14.57 0.65
CA THR A 78 15.98 -15.45 1.01
C THR A 78 15.83 -16.09 2.39
N ASP A 79 15.12 -15.45 3.31
CA ASP A 79 14.84 -15.97 4.66
C ASP A 79 13.63 -16.90 4.70
N GLY A 80 13.07 -17.24 3.53
CA GLY A 80 11.89 -18.04 3.37
C GLY A 80 10.61 -17.23 3.15
N PRO A 81 9.45 -17.90 3.17
CA PRO A 81 8.15 -17.28 2.96
C PRO A 81 7.72 -16.42 4.15
N GLY A 82 6.97 -15.36 3.88
CA GLY A 82 6.27 -14.59 4.90
C GLY A 82 4.90 -14.14 4.42
N THR A 83 3.96 -14.12 5.37
CA THR A 83 2.57 -13.70 5.14
C THR A 83 2.27 -12.52 6.05
N GLY A 84 1.76 -11.44 5.45
CA GLY A 84 1.29 -10.27 6.20
C GLY A 84 -0.07 -10.54 6.86
N PRO A 85 -0.38 -9.87 7.98
CA PRO A 85 -1.64 -10.07 8.71
C PRO A 85 -2.88 -9.46 8.02
N GLY A 86 -2.69 -8.58 7.03
CA GLY A 86 -3.80 -7.92 6.34
C GLY A 86 -4.63 -8.86 5.48
N SER A 87 -5.94 -8.92 5.76
CA SER A 87 -6.91 -9.66 4.96
C SER A 87 -7.43 -8.83 3.80
N THR A 88 -7.31 -9.36 2.58
CA THR A 88 -7.63 -8.67 1.32
C THR A 88 -8.76 -9.36 0.55
N HIS A 89 -9.42 -8.62 -0.35
CA HIS A 89 -10.50 -9.17 -1.23
C HIS A 89 -9.98 -9.72 -2.55
N THR A 90 -8.76 -9.32 -2.91
CA THR A 90 -8.03 -9.80 -4.08
C THR A 90 -6.61 -10.15 -3.65
N PRO A 91 -5.93 -11.06 -4.36
CA PRO A 91 -4.52 -11.33 -4.10
C PRO A 91 -3.71 -10.04 -4.26
N ILE A 92 -3.15 -9.56 -3.15
CA ILE A 92 -2.37 -8.32 -3.05
C ILE A 92 -1.18 -8.61 -2.15
N THR A 93 -0.03 -8.08 -2.52
CA THR A 93 1.16 -7.99 -1.68
C THR A 93 1.43 -6.52 -1.39
N LEU A 94 1.54 -6.16 -0.11
CA LEU A 94 1.91 -4.83 0.35
C LEU A 94 2.95 -4.97 1.46
N LEU A 95 4.10 -4.32 1.29
CA LEU A 95 5.17 -4.33 2.28
C LEU A 95 5.95 -3.02 2.29
N HIS A 96 6.61 -2.75 3.42
CA HIS A 96 7.57 -1.67 3.57
C HIS A 96 8.98 -2.26 3.69
N ALA A 97 9.87 -1.88 2.79
CA ALA A 97 11.28 -2.23 2.81
C ALA A 97 12.12 -1.05 3.30
N THR A 98 13.01 -1.31 4.26
CA THR A 98 14.11 -0.39 4.61
C THR A 98 15.41 -1.02 4.10
N ILE A 99 16.17 -0.32 3.27
CA ILE A 99 17.38 -0.80 2.61
C ILE A 99 18.56 0.08 3.04
N GLN A 100 19.58 -0.52 3.62
CA GLN A 100 20.79 0.18 4.08
C GLN A 100 21.61 0.72 2.90
N PRO A 101 22.37 1.82 3.09
CA PRO A 101 23.21 2.38 2.02
C PRO A 101 24.12 1.33 1.36
N GLY A 102 24.06 1.24 0.03
CA GLY A 102 24.82 0.27 -0.75
C GLY A 102 24.30 -1.17 -0.73
N ALA A 103 23.27 -1.48 0.06
CA ALA A 103 22.62 -2.78 0.05
C ALA A 103 21.65 -2.93 -1.14
N ARG A 104 21.37 -4.18 -1.50
CA ARG A 104 20.48 -4.55 -2.60
C ARG A 104 19.38 -5.48 -2.11
N LEU A 105 18.14 -5.06 -2.31
CA LEU A 105 16.97 -5.93 -2.21
C LEU A 105 16.70 -6.58 -3.57
N ARG A 106 16.71 -7.92 -3.59
CA ARG A 106 16.14 -8.71 -4.70
C ARG A 106 14.96 -9.50 -4.17
N LEU A 107 13.77 -9.12 -4.60
CA LEU A 107 12.52 -9.67 -4.10
C LEU A 107 11.83 -10.50 -5.20
N PRO A 108 11.76 -11.84 -5.08
CA PRO A 108 10.93 -12.66 -5.95
C PRO A 108 9.51 -12.11 -6.02
N TRP A 109 8.99 -11.98 -7.23
CA TRP A 109 7.68 -11.38 -7.48
C TRP A 109 6.87 -12.25 -8.43
N ARG A 110 5.56 -12.23 -8.27
CA ARG A 110 4.66 -13.03 -9.10
C ARG A 110 4.45 -12.36 -10.45
N ASP A 111 4.52 -13.14 -11.54
CA ASP A 111 4.37 -12.63 -12.91
C ASP A 111 2.95 -12.18 -13.25
N ASP A 112 1.96 -12.67 -12.49
CA ASP A 112 0.55 -12.32 -12.64
C ASP A 112 0.16 -11.04 -11.88
N PHE A 113 1.07 -10.49 -11.07
CA PHE A 113 0.84 -9.27 -10.31
C PHE A 113 1.37 -8.06 -11.08
N ASN A 114 0.67 -6.92 -10.97
CA ASN A 114 1.34 -5.64 -11.22
C ASN A 114 2.38 -5.40 -10.11
N ALA A 115 3.33 -4.50 -10.35
CA ALA A 115 4.41 -4.22 -9.41
C ALA A 115 4.74 -2.74 -9.39
N LEU A 116 4.75 -2.19 -8.18
CA LEU A 116 4.98 -0.78 -7.91
C LEU A 116 5.97 -0.64 -6.74
N ALA A 117 6.86 0.33 -6.82
CA ALA A 117 7.72 0.73 -5.71
C ALA A 117 7.65 2.26 -5.53
N TYR A 118 7.18 2.71 -4.38
CA TYR A 118 7.09 4.11 -4.02
C TYR A 118 8.12 4.46 -2.95
N VAL A 119 8.97 5.44 -3.22
CA VAL A 119 10.03 5.82 -2.27
C VAL A 119 9.48 6.81 -1.25
N LEU A 120 9.42 6.34 0.00
CA LEU A 120 9.03 7.14 1.16
C LEU A 120 10.16 8.06 1.60
N ASN A 121 11.40 7.60 1.48
CA ASN A 121 12.57 8.36 1.87
C ASN A 121 13.87 7.80 1.25
N GLY A 122 14.88 8.65 1.10
CA GLY A 122 16.19 8.28 0.58
C GLY A 122 16.27 8.23 -0.95
N ASP A 123 17.43 7.81 -1.43
CA ASP A 123 17.80 7.73 -2.84
C ASP A 123 18.26 6.32 -3.21
N GLY A 124 17.95 5.89 -4.42
CA GLY A 124 18.40 4.60 -4.91
C GLY A 124 18.12 4.37 -6.38
N ARG A 125 18.09 3.09 -6.73
CA ARG A 125 17.95 2.62 -8.10
C ARG A 125 17.05 1.40 -8.18
N VAL A 126 16.29 1.28 -9.26
CA VAL A 126 15.35 0.18 -9.51
C VAL A 126 15.66 -0.52 -10.84
N GLY A 127 15.30 -1.80 -10.91
CA GLY A 127 15.40 -2.60 -12.13
C GLY A 127 16.82 -3.01 -12.51
N ALA A 128 16.95 -3.77 -13.59
CA ALA A 128 18.23 -4.29 -14.06
C ALA A 128 19.17 -3.20 -14.60
N GLU A 129 18.61 -2.13 -15.18
CA GLU A 129 19.37 -1.01 -15.74
C GLU A 129 19.79 0.02 -14.67
N GLY A 130 19.32 -0.13 -13.43
CA GLY A 130 19.68 0.76 -12.32
C GLY A 130 19.13 2.18 -12.48
N THR A 131 17.88 2.30 -12.94
CA THR A 131 17.18 3.57 -13.11
C THR A 131 17.08 4.30 -11.77
N PRO A 132 17.58 5.56 -11.66
CA PRO A 132 17.51 6.32 -10.42
C PRO A 132 16.07 6.54 -9.95
N ILE A 133 15.86 6.47 -8.64
CA ILE A 133 14.59 6.75 -7.98
C ILE A 133 14.84 7.44 -6.63
N ARG A 134 14.02 8.43 -6.31
CA ARG A 134 14.17 9.29 -5.13
C ARG A 134 12.85 9.45 -4.38
N MET A 135 12.92 10.00 -3.17
CA MET A 135 11.75 10.35 -2.36
C MET A 135 10.61 10.97 -3.18
N GLY A 136 9.40 10.43 -3.00
CA GLY A 136 8.19 10.89 -3.67
C GLY A 136 7.97 10.31 -5.07
N GLN A 137 8.92 9.55 -5.61
CA GLN A 137 8.80 8.93 -6.92
C GLN A 137 8.20 7.52 -6.82
N LEU A 138 7.43 7.16 -7.84
CA LEU A 138 6.84 5.84 -8.05
C LEU A 138 7.51 5.19 -9.27
N ALA A 139 8.06 3.99 -9.08
CA ALA A 139 8.43 3.11 -10.19
C ALA A 139 7.32 2.10 -10.47
N THR A 140 7.01 1.91 -11.74
CA THR A 140 6.21 0.81 -12.27
C THR A 140 7.15 -0.20 -12.90
N PHE A 141 7.01 -1.48 -12.54
CA PHE A 141 7.79 -2.53 -13.20
C PHE A 141 6.91 -3.17 -14.26
N GLU A 142 7.38 -3.13 -15.50
CA GLU A 142 6.81 -3.96 -16.56
C GLU A 142 7.20 -5.41 -16.24
N GLY A 143 6.21 -6.30 -16.20
CA GLY A 143 6.41 -7.68 -15.78
C GLY A 143 7.59 -8.29 -16.53
N ALA A 144 8.57 -8.82 -15.80
CA ALA A 144 9.74 -9.50 -16.35
C ALA A 144 9.30 -10.85 -16.94
N ARG A 145 8.48 -10.79 -18.00
CA ARG A 145 8.04 -11.94 -18.79
C ARG A 145 9.19 -12.34 -19.71
N THR A 146 10.25 -12.86 -19.12
CA THR A 146 11.27 -13.58 -19.84
C THR A 146 11.11 -15.05 -19.47
N GLU A 147 10.61 -15.85 -20.42
CA GLU A 147 10.46 -17.30 -20.25
C GLU A 147 11.74 -17.90 -19.64
N GLY A 148 11.58 -18.64 -18.54
CA GLY A 148 12.69 -19.30 -17.84
C GLY A 148 13.38 -18.50 -16.74
N THR A 149 12.96 -17.27 -16.45
CA THR A 149 13.51 -16.45 -15.34
C THR A 149 12.44 -16.16 -14.31
N THR A 150 12.70 -16.43 -13.03
CA THR A 150 11.81 -15.98 -11.94
C THR A 150 11.83 -14.46 -11.88
N SER A 151 10.68 -13.80 -12.09
CA SER A 151 10.59 -12.35 -11.91
C SER A 151 11.01 -11.95 -10.51
N ALA A 152 11.83 -10.92 -10.42
CA ALA A 152 12.22 -10.33 -9.16
C ALA A 152 12.32 -8.81 -9.30
N LEU A 153 11.81 -8.10 -8.29
CA LEU A 153 12.06 -6.67 -8.16
C LEU A 153 13.47 -6.49 -7.61
N THR A 154 14.26 -5.63 -8.26
CA THR A 154 15.58 -5.25 -7.77
C THR A 154 15.56 -3.78 -7.39
N ILE A 155 15.96 -3.50 -6.17
CA ILE A 155 16.06 -2.16 -5.60
C ILE A 155 17.41 -2.05 -4.88
N VAL A 156 18.17 -1.01 -5.16
CA VAL A 156 19.49 -0.76 -4.57
C VAL A 156 19.47 0.61 -3.92
N ALA A 157 19.88 0.71 -2.66
CA ALA A 157 20.08 2.01 -2.03
C ALA A 157 21.42 2.61 -2.50
N ASP A 158 21.42 3.89 -2.83
CA ASP A 158 22.67 4.60 -3.10
C ASP A 158 23.56 4.57 -1.83
N ARG A 159 24.89 4.54 -2.01
CA ARG A 159 25.85 4.47 -0.88
C ARG A 159 25.87 5.74 -0.05
N GLU A 160 25.59 6.87 -0.69
CA GLU A 160 25.46 8.16 -0.05
C GLU A 160 23.98 8.50 0.02
N GLN A 161 23.52 8.83 1.22
CA GLN A 161 22.15 9.24 1.50
C GLN A 161 22.15 10.63 2.14
N GLU A 162 21.04 11.34 2.03
CA GLU A 162 20.85 12.58 2.76
C GLU A 162 20.76 12.31 4.28
N SER A 163 21.29 13.22 5.10
CA SER A 163 21.49 13.00 6.55
C SER A 163 20.22 12.73 7.37
N ARG A 164 19.07 13.27 6.97
CA ARG A 164 17.75 13.04 7.59
C ARG A 164 17.09 11.76 7.06
N SER A 165 17.70 11.13 6.06
CA SER A 165 17.19 9.99 5.32
C SER A 165 18.25 8.90 5.18
N PRO A 166 18.81 8.39 6.30
CA PRO A 166 20.01 7.55 6.28
C PRO A 166 19.83 6.17 5.62
N ASN A 167 18.59 5.80 5.28
CA ASN A 167 18.25 4.57 4.58
C ASN A 167 17.30 4.88 3.44
N LEU A 168 17.23 3.97 2.47
CA LEU A 168 16.19 3.97 1.46
C LEU A 168 14.95 3.24 2.01
N ASP A 169 13.85 3.96 2.17
CA ASP A 169 12.56 3.41 2.61
C ASP A 169 11.58 3.37 1.44
N VAL A 170 11.09 2.17 1.11
CA VAL A 170 10.26 1.93 -0.06
C VAL A 170 9.00 1.17 0.32
N LEU A 171 7.84 1.67 -0.10
CA LEU A 171 6.60 0.91 -0.11
C LEU A 171 6.53 0.10 -1.41
N ILE A 172 6.51 -1.22 -1.30
CA ILE A 172 6.40 -2.13 -2.44
C ILE A 172 5.01 -2.72 -2.42
N LEU A 173 4.31 -2.62 -3.55
CA LEU A 173 2.94 -3.09 -3.68
C LEU A 173 2.66 -3.69 -5.04
N GLY A 174 1.70 -4.59 -5.05
CA GLY A 174 1.05 -5.04 -6.26
C GLY A 174 0.02 -6.10 -5.96
N GLY A 175 -0.68 -6.53 -6.99
CA GLY A 175 -1.78 -7.47 -6.88
C GLY A 175 -2.20 -7.98 -8.24
N LEU A 176 -3.02 -9.03 -8.20
CA LEU A 176 -3.63 -9.59 -9.39
C LEU A 176 -4.60 -8.54 -9.99
N PRO A 177 -4.42 -8.10 -11.25
CA PRO A 177 -5.34 -7.17 -11.88
C PRO A 177 -6.78 -7.71 -11.86
N ILE A 178 -7.73 -6.89 -11.43
CA ILE A 178 -9.15 -7.29 -11.32
C ILE A 178 -9.76 -7.57 -12.70
N GLY A 179 -9.33 -6.85 -13.74
CA GLY A 179 -9.81 -7.05 -15.11
C GLY A 179 -11.25 -6.57 -15.36
N GLU A 180 -11.82 -5.79 -14.44
CA GLU A 180 -13.16 -5.23 -14.56
C GLU A 180 -13.14 -3.75 -14.95
N LYS A 181 -14.24 -3.26 -15.56
CA LYS A 181 -14.42 -1.83 -15.80
C LYS A 181 -14.44 -1.07 -14.48
N VAL A 182 -13.86 0.13 -14.50
CA VAL A 182 -13.85 1.08 -13.39
C VAL A 182 -14.58 2.34 -13.81
N ALA A 183 -15.59 2.72 -13.04
CA ALA A 183 -16.26 4.01 -13.13
C ALA A 183 -16.02 4.73 -11.80
N TRP A 184 -15.40 5.91 -11.83
CA TRP A 184 -14.98 6.63 -10.64
C TRP A 184 -15.45 8.08 -10.70
N TYR A 185 -16.09 8.55 -9.62
CA TYR A 185 -16.37 9.97 -9.42
C TYR A 185 -16.38 10.30 -7.92
N GLY A 186 -15.47 11.20 -7.51
CA GLY A 186 -15.33 11.60 -6.11
C GLY A 186 -14.96 10.43 -5.19
N PRO A 187 -15.70 10.17 -4.09
CA PRO A 187 -15.41 9.07 -3.16
C PRO A 187 -15.93 7.70 -3.62
N PHE A 188 -16.62 7.61 -4.76
CA PHE A 188 -17.27 6.37 -5.21
C PHE A 188 -16.53 5.74 -6.39
N VAL A 189 -16.15 4.47 -6.23
CA VAL A 189 -15.51 3.66 -7.27
C VAL A 189 -16.38 2.44 -7.56
N MET A 190 -17.11 2.47 -8.67
CA MET A 190 -18.04 1.43 -9.13
C MET A 190 -17.58 0.78 -10.45
N ASN A 191 -18.39 -0.08 -11.07
CA ASN A 191 -18.05 -0.70 -12.35
C ASN A 191 -18.73 -0.03 -13.56
N ASN A 192 -19.78 0.78 -13.35
CA ASN A 192 -20.46 1.53 -14.41
C ASN A 192 -21.13 2.82 -13.89
N GLU A 193 -21.58 3.67 -14.82
CA GLU A 193 -22.20 4.97 -14.51
C GLU A 193 -23.52 4.84 -13.74
N THR A 194 -24.36 3.84 -14.05
CA THR A 194 -25.62 3.61 -13.33
C THR A 194 -25.36 3.33 -11.85
N GLU A 195 -24.36 2.49 -11.54
CA GLU A 195 -23.94 2.21 -10.17
C GLU A 195 -23.39 3.46 -9.46
N LEU A 196 -22.65 4.34 -10.17
CA LEU A 196 -22.21 5.62 -9.61
C LEU A 196 -23.41 6.51 -9.25
N HIS A 197 -24.36 6.67 -10.16
CA HIS A 197 -25.56 7.47 -9.92
C HIS A 197 -26.35 6.96 -8.70
N GLN A 198 -26.45 5.64 -8.56
CA GLN A 198 -27.08 5.02 -7.39
C GLN A 198 -26.32 5.33 -6.10
N ALA A 199 -24.99 5.20 -6.08
CA ALA A 199 -24.17 5.50 -4.90
C ALA A 199 -24.32 6.97 -4.45
N PHE A 200 -24.40 7.92 -5.39
CA PHE A 200 -24.70 9.31 -5.08
C PHE A 200 -26.11 9.52 -4.52
N ALA A 201 -27.11 8.83 -5.06
CA ALA A 201 -28.47 8.88 -4.55
C ALA A 201 -28.56 8.30 -3.12
N ASP A 202 -27.83 7.22 -2.84
CA ASP A 202 -27.74 6.61 -1.52
C ASP A 202 -27.05 7.54 -0.51
N TYR A 203 -25.95 8.18 -0.89
CA TYR A 203 -25.27 9.16 -0.05
C TYR A 203 -26.17 10.36 0.28
N ARG A 204 -26.78 10.98 -0.73
CA ARG A 204 -27.66 12.17 -0.56
C ARG A 204 -28.89 11.90 0.28
N SER A 205 -29.32 10.64 0.34
CA SER A 205 -30.47 10.21 1.14
C SER A 205 -30.08 9.66 2.51
N GLY A 206 -28.79 9.72 2.90
CA GLY A 206 -28.31 9.29 4.20
C GLY A 206 -28.26 7.76 4.39
N ARG A 207 -28.28 6.98 3.30
CA ARG A 207 -28.29 5.50 3.36
C ARG A 207 -26.91 4.87 3.61
N LEU A 208 -25.83 5.66 3.54
CA LEU A 208 -24.46 5.19 3.77
C LEU A 208 -23.99 5.35 5.23
N GLY A 209 -24.92 5.56 6.16
CA GLY A 209 -24.66 5.90 7.55
C GLY A 209 -24.75 7.41 7.82
N GLN A 210 -24.55 7.79 9.08
CA GLN A 210 -24.48 9.19 9.53
C GLN A 210 -23.28 9.34 10.48
N ILE A 211 -22.47 10.39 10.30
CA ILE A 211 -21.50 10.79 11.32
C ILE A 211 -22.25 11.66 12.33
N PRO A 212 -22.29 11.31 13.63
CA PRO A 212 -22.99 12.13 14.61
C PRO A 212 -22.41 13.55 14.66
N ALA A 213 -23.29 14.56 14.71
CA ALA A 213 -22.91 15.98 14.60
C ALA A 213 -21.93 16.46 15.68
N GLU A 214 -21.89 15.77 16.82
CA GLU A 214 -20.93 15.97 17.91
C GLU A 214 -19.46 15.80 17.47
N TRP A 215 -19.18 15.00 16.44
CA TRP A 215 -17.82 14.78 15.91
C TRP A 215 -17.43 15.76 14.78
N VAL A 216 -18.37 16.59 14.31
CA VAL A 216 -18.12 17.59 13.24
C VAL A 216 -17.70 18.94 13.82
N ASN A 217 -18.08 19.22 15.08
CA ASN A 217 -17.89 20.52 15.73
C ASN A 217 -16.83 20.53 16.83
N SER A 218 -16.16 19.41 17.12
CA SER A 218 -15.02 19.39 18.06
C SER A 218 -13.77 19.93 17.35
N HIS A 219 -13.69 21.26 17.23
CA HIS A 219 -12.47 22.01 16.91
C HIS A 219 -11.78 22.41 18.20
#